data_AF-A0A9D4TU21-F1
#
_entry.id   AF-A0A9D4TU21-F1
#
_cell.length_a   1.000
_cell.length_b   1.000
_cell.length_c   1.000
_cell.angle_alpha   90.00
_cell.angle_beta   90.00
_cell.angle_gamma   90.00
#
_symmetry.space_group_name_H-M   'P 1'
#
loop_
_entity.id
_entity.type
_entity.pdbx_description
1 polymer ?
#
loop_
_entity_poly.entity_id
_entity_poly.type
_entity_poly.pdbx_seq_one_letter_code
_entity_poly.pdbx_strand_id
1 'polypeptide(L)'
;MQAVASSPRPAKVLRGQQSNKASTLPEPADYQQTLRRSFAVGGIGLHTGEYALVRVLPAFAGDGRYFVRCLPGTNSHHWELEQPRTHKLPESGTPATHGAAGGEADLNSKLFFEYIQGQEDGSFAGSFAAYLQRRASLLPDTLFIDAETDLLPEEQPICGHPGEDRMQAHVSNLQPGHEWCTVLAQGDEAIWGAEHLLAALECCGVDNARIEIEGGQEVPIIDGSALGWAAEVQRTGLKAVATAGVSDAVVSKHVHSLQTEVTVRDGEAFITYLPAPCARVSVGIDCTVSAPVIGRQWFTWNSEDVGSHGKGHFRVALAPARTWYTSVQSVQSLMAEGLLQGGPDYASLIGDGNDWLDSSMVRFPSDEAARHAVVDLLGDLSLLASPGGRGLPAGHIVAFQPTHRLQAEFVQALQMALVDKKS
;
A
#
# COMPACT_ATOMS: atom_id res chain seq x y z
N MET A 1 27.58 30.03 66.87
CA MET A 1 27.93 28.67 66.41
C MET A 1 26.93 28.25 65.34
N GLN A 2 27.45 28.13 64.11
CA GLN A 2 26.96 27.43 62.91
C GLN A 2 25.48 27.60 62.47
N ALA A 3 25.33 28.39 61.40
CA ALA A 3 24.26 28.27 60.42
C ALA A 3 24.43 26.95 59.63
N VAL A 4 23.37 26.16 59.53
CA VAL A 4 23.32 24.99 58.65
C VAL A 4 22.54 25.39 57.40
N ALA A 5 23.27 25.64 56.32
CA ALA A 5 22.72 25.84 54.99
C ALA A 5 22.27 24.47 54.43
N SER A 6 20.99 24.36 54.08
CA SER A 6 20.46 23.23 53.33
C SER A 6 20.85 23.36 51.85
N SER A 7 21.76 22.50 51.40
CA SER A 7 22.10 22.37 49.98
C SER A 7 20.91 21.83 49.18
N PRO A 8 20.50 22.44 48.06
CA PRO A 8 19.52 21.84 47.16
C PRO A 8 20.14 20.61 46.47
N ARG A 9 19.42 19.48 46.50
CA ARG A 9 19.79 18.26 45.77
C ARG A 9 19.89 18.59 44.27
N PRO A 10 20.94 18.15 43.56
CA PRO A 10 21.00 18.35 42.12
C PRO A 10 19.86 17.57 41.47
N ALA A 11 19.05 18.26 40.66
CA ALA A 11 18.09 17.62 39.78
C ALA A 11 18.84 16.60 38.93
N LYS A 12 18.39 15.34 38.96
CA LYS A 12 18.85 14.33 38.01
C LYS A 12 18.45 14.83 36.62
N VAL A 13 19.43 15.37 35.89
CA VAL A 13 19.36 15.48 34.44
C VAL A 13 19.21 14.05 33.93
N LEU A 14 17.99 13.69 33.52
CA LEU A 14 17.75 12.51 32.72
C LEU A 14 18.52 12.72 31.41
N ARG A 15 19.77 12.27 31.38
CA ARG A 15 20.50 12.08 30.12
C ARG A 15 19.66 11.10 29.31
N GLY A 16 19.07 11.58 28.23
CA GLY A 16 18.36 10.75 27.27
C GLY A 16 19.28 9.61 26.87
N GLN A 17 18.91 8.39 27.26
CA GLN A 17 19.37 7.22 26.56
C GLN A 17 18.81 7.36 25.15
N GLN A 18 19.66 7.74 24.20
CA GLN A 18 19.41 7.45 22.80
C GLN A 18 19.37 5.92 22.70
N SER A 19 18.18 5.35 22.83
CA SER A 19 17.95 3.98 22.44
C SER A 19 18.06 3.94 20.93
N ASN A 20 18.89 3.02 20.41
CA ASN A 20 18.75 2.48 19.07
C ASN A 20 17.32 1.92 18.97
N LYS A 21 16.34 2.75 18.62
CA LYS A 21 15.01 2.28 18.24
C LYS A 21 15.17 1.68 16.86
N ALA A 22 15.20 0.35 16.78
CA ALA A 22 14.81 -0.35 15.56
C ALA A 22 13.51 0.29 15.06
N SER A 23 13.42 0.63 13.78
CA SER A 23 12.24 1.32 13.23
C SER A 23 10.99 0.52 13.59
N THR A 24 10.16 1.08 14.47
CA THR A 24 8.92 0.44 14.91
C THR A 24 7.95 0.39 13.74
N LEU A 25 7.26 -0.73 13.55
CA LEU A 25 6.21 -0.84 12.55
C LEU A 25 5.13 0.23 12.79
N PRO A 26 4.62 0.90 11.75
CA PRO A 26 3.61 1.94 11.89
C PRO A 26 2.24 1.32 12.19
N GLU A 27 1.70 1.56 13.39
CA GLU A 27 0.45 0.96 13.85
C GLU A 27 -0.68 1.99 14.01
N PRO A 28 -1.93 1.64 13.66
CA PRO A 28 -3.10 2.45 13.98
C PRO A 28 -3.31 2.62 15.50
N ALA A 29 -3.56 3.85 15.93
CA ALA A 29 -3.88 4.19 17.32
C ALA A 29 -5.38 4.45 17.54
N ASP A 30 -5.77 4.67 18.79
CA ASP A 30 -7.12 5.08 19.20
C ASP A 30 -7.40 6.58 18.99
N TYR A 31 -6.41 7.30 18.46
CA TYR A 31 -6.48 8.71 18.11
C TYR A 31 -6.08 8.93 16.67
N GLN A 32 -6.53 10.06 16.12
CA GLN A 32 -6.23 10.43 14.74
C GLN A 32 -4.75 10.72 14.56
N GLN A 33 -4.18 10.07 13.55
CA GLN A 33 -2.78 10.16 13.18
C GLN A 33 -2.62 10.76 11.77
N THR A 34 -1.45 11.35 11.55
CA THR A 34 -0.96 11.77 10.24
C THR A 34 0.54 11.47 10.15
N LEU A 35 1.14 11.71 8.98
CA LEU A 35 2.58 11.52 8.77
C LEU A 35 3.39 12.55 9.57
N ARG A 36 4.59 12.18 10.03
CA ARG A 36 5.53 13.19 10.60
C ARG A 36 6.12 14.09 9.52
N ARG A 37 6.26 13.57 8.29
CA ARG A 37 6.76 14.27 7.10
C ARG A 37 6.12 13.73 5.84
N SER A 38 6.13 14.54 4.80
CA SER A 38 5.72 14.10 3.47
C SER A 38 6.70 13.09 2.86
N PHE A 39 6.18 12.32 1.92
CA PHE A 39 6.96 11.51 0.99
C PHE A 39 6.38 11.64 -0.41
N ALA A 40 7.20 11.35 -1.42
CA ALA A 40 6.78 11.35 -2.81
C ALA A 40 7.24 10.07 -3.50
N VAL A 41 6.37 9.51 -4.34
CA VAL A 41 6.67 8.34 -5.17
C VAL A 41 6.17 8.64 -6.58
N GLY A 42 7.10 8.55 -7.53
CA GLY A 42 6.79 8.68 -8.95
C GLY A 42 6.85 7.32 -9.63
N GLY A 43 5.99 7.12 -10.62
CA GLY A 43 5.98 5.90 -11.41
C GLY A 43 4.87 5.86 -12.43
N ILE A 44 4.71 4.70 -13.06
CA ILE A 44 3.76 4.49 -14.15
C ILE A 44 2.46 3.91 -13.58
N GLY A 45 1.33 4.43 -14.03
CA GLY A 45 0.02 3.83 -13.82
C GLY A 45 -0.08 2.51 -14.61
N LEU A 46 -0.56 1.45 -13.97
CA LEU A 46 -0.65 0.12 -14.60
C LEU A 46 -1.53 0.18 -15.85
N HIS A 47 -2.71 0.78 -15.74
CA HIS A 47 -3.72 0.76 -16.79
C HIS A 47 -3.48 1.82 -17.85
N THR A 48 -3.28 3.07 -17.42
CA THR A 48 -3.11 4.24 -18.27
C THR A 48 -1.77 4.27 -18.98
N GLY A 49 -0.73 3.68 -18.39
CA GLY A 49 0.66 3.79 -18.87
C GLY A 49 1.23 5.20 -18.71
N GLU A 50 0.52 6.10 -18.04
CA GLU A 50 0.95 7.47 -17.81
C GLU A 50 1.84 7.55 -16.57
N TYR A 51 2.85 8.43 -16.62
CA TYR A 51 3.65 8.72 -15.45
C TYR A 51 2.88 9.66 -14.52
N ALA A 52 2.80 9.29 -13.25
CA ALA A 52 2.26 10.14 -12.18
C ALA A 52 3.27 10.26 -11.04
N LEU A 53 3.31 11.44 -10.43
CA LEU A 53 4.03 11.70 -9.19
C LEU A 53 3.01 11.91 -8.08
N VAL A 54 3.02 11.02 -7.09
CA VAL A 54 2.12 11.09 -5.93
C VAL A 54 2.92 11.56 -4.71
N ARG A 55 2.48 12.65 -4.09
CA ARG A 55 3.04 13.18 -2.85
C ARG A 55 2.01 13.07 -1.73
N VAL A 56 2.37 12.44 -0.63
CA VAL A 56 1.50 12.28 0.54
C VAL A 56 2.02 13.20 1.64
N LEU A 57 1.18 14.12 2.12
CA LEU A 57 1.53 15.14 3.10
C LEU A 57 0.69 15.02 4.37
N PRO A 58 1.19 15.54 5.51
CA PRO A 58 0.39 15.66 6.72
C PRO A 58 -0.89 16.48 6.51
N ALA A 59 -2.00 16.07 7.12
CA ALA A 59 -3.28 16.78 7.11
C ALA A 59 -3.86 16.89 8.53
N PHE A 60 -4.77 17.83 8.77
CA PHE A 60 -5.33 18.08 10.11
C PHE A 60 -6.30 16.97 10.53
N ALA A 61 -6.53 16.86 11.84
CA ALA A 61 -7.56 15.97 12.35
C ALA A 61 -8.94 16.36 11.81
N GLY A 62 -9.64 15.37 11.25
CA GLY A 62 -10.95 15.56 10.63
C GLY A 62 -10.89 15.91 9.14
N ASP A 63 -9.72 16.06 8.54
CA ASP A 63 -9.61 16.20 7.08
C ASP A 63 -9.86 14.87 6.36
N GLY A 64 -9.53 13.75 7.01
CA GLY A 64 -9.48 12.44 6.38
C GLY A 64 -8.36 12.35 5.33
N ARG A 65 -8.47 11.35 4.45
CA ARG A 65 -7.60 11.20 3.28
C ARG A 65 -8.30 11.82 2.08
N TYR A 66 -7.61 12.71 1.36
CA TYR A 66 -8.17 13.33 0.17
C TYR A 66 -7.12 13.54 -0.90
N PHE A 67 -7.55 13.41 -2.14
CA PHE A 67 -6.74 13.65 -3.33
C PHE A 67 -6.87 15.10 -3.78
N VAL A 68 -5.77 15.63 -4.34
CA VAL A 68 -5.71 16.93 -5.01
C VAL A 68 -4.93 16.77 -6.31
N ARG A 69 -5.53 17.14 -7.44
CA ARG A 69 -4.83 17.22 -8.72
C ARG A 69 -3.92 18.45 -8.74
N CYS A 70 -2.66 18.24 -9.09
CA CYS A 70 -1.67 19.30 -9.19
C CYS A 70 -1.23 19.51 -10.63
N LEU A 71 -0.96 20.77 -10.98
CA LEU A 71 -0.43 21.12 -12.29
C LEU A 71 1.02 20.58 -12.43
N PRO A 72 1.45 20.19 -13.64
CA PRO A 72 2.84 19.86 -13.90
C PRO A 72 3.81 20.95 -13.42
N GLY A 73 4.87 20.55 -12.71
CA GLY A 73 5.83 21.46 -12.10
C GLY A 73 5.54 21.80 -10.64
N THR A 74 4.37 21.46 -10.08
CA THR A 74 4.01 21.78 -8.69
C THR A 74 4.88 21.02 -7.69
N ASN A 75 5.19 19.76 -7.99
CA ASN A 75 6.00 18.87 -7.15
C ASN A 75 7.46 18.74 -7.63
N SER A 76 7.86 19.50 -8.65
CA SER A 76 9.17 19.41 -9.34
C SER A 76 10.41 19.81 -8.52
N HIS A 77 10.24 20.22 -7.26
CA HIS A 77 11.37 20.53 -6.38
C HIS A 77 12.01 19.29 -5.72
N HIS A 78 11.48 18.08 -5.96
CA HIS A 78 12.04 16.84 -5.42
C HIS A 78 12.04 15.73 -6.49
N TRP A 79 13.21 15.58 -7.15
CA TRP A 79 13.63 14.58 -8.15
C TRP A 79 13.10 14.73 -9.59
N GLU A 80 14.04 14.89 -10.53
CA GLU A 80 13.84 14.60 -11.97
C GLU A 80 13.99 13.08 -12.20
N LEU A 81 13.08 12.47 -12.96
CA LEU A 81 13.18 11.09 -13.44
C LEU A 81 13.20 11.07 -14.97
N GLU A 82 14.17 10.35 -15.55
CA GLU A 82 14.29 10.09 -16.99
C GLU A 82 13.08 9.28 -17.50
N GLN A 83 12.67 9.53 -18.75
CA GLN A 83 11.47 8.92 -19.33
C GLN A 83 11.57 7.38 -19.44
N PRO A 84 10.47 6.65 -19.17
CA PRO A 84 10.47 5.18 -19.21
C PRO A 84 10.50 4.64 -20.64
N ARG A 85 11.16 3.49 -20.81
CA ARG A 85 11.17 2.70 -22.06
C ARG A 85 10.04 1.67 -22.04
N THR A 86 9.29 1.57 -23.13
CA THR A 86 8.23 0.57 -23.31
C THR A 86 8.81 -0.81 -23.68
N HIS A 87 8.48 -1.85 -22.91
CA HIS A 87 8.80 -3.24 -23.24
C HIS A 87 7.58 -3.95 -23.84
N LYS A 88 7.81 -4.81 -24.85
CA LYS A 88 6.76 -5.66 -25.46
C LYS A 88 6.85 -7.06 -24.87
N LEU A 89 5.70 -7.60 -24.44
CA LEU A 89 5.59 -8.99 -23.98
C LEU A 89 5.92 -9.98 -25.12
N PRO A 90 6.58 -11.12 -24.84
CA PRO A 90 6.78 -12.19 -25.80
C PRO A 90 5.46 -12.90 -26.15
N GLU A 91 5.40 -13.53 -27.34
CA GLU A 91 4.25 -14.30 -27.82
C GLU A 91 4.13 -15.68 -27.12
N SER A 92 2.90 -16.16 -26.93
CA SER A 92 2.62 -17.41 -26.22
C SER A 92 3.30 -18.62 -26.89
N GLY A 93 3.85 -19.54 -26.08
CA GLY A 93 4.48 -20.77 -26.56
C GLY A 93 5.91 -20.62 -27.11
N THR A 94 6.52 -19.44 -27.05
CA THR A 94 7.97 -19.31 -27.29
C THR A 94 8.76 -19.53 -25.99
N PRO A 95 9.74 -20.44 -25.95
CA PRO A 95 10.67 -20.50 -24.83
C PRO A 95 11.45 -19.19 -24.76
N ALA A 96 11.55 -18.61 -23.57
CA ALA A 96 12.25 -17.35 -23.31
C ALA A 96 13.66 -17.40 -23.91
N THR A 97 13.89 -16.63 -24.98
CA THR A 97 15.23 -16.48 -25.57
C THR A 97 15.87 -15.23 -24.98
N HIS A 98 16.96 -15.43 -24.23
CA HIS A 98 17.77 -14.35 -23.69
C HIS A 98 18.49 -13.61 -24.82
N GLY A 99 17.89 -12.52 -25.31
CA GLY A 99 18.50 -11.57 -26.24
C GLY A 99 18.94 -10.31 -25.50
N ALA A 100 20.24 -10.16 -25.28
CA ALA A 100 20.85 -8.99 -24.66
C ALA A 100 20.84 -7.78 -25.60
N ALA A 101 20.28 -6.64 -25.14
CA ALA A 101 20.60 -5.30 -25.67
C ALA A 101 20.22 -4.17 -24.68
N GLY A 102 21.19 -3.78 -23.83
CA GLY A 102 21.62 -2.39 -23.67
C GLY A 102 20.73 -1.35 -22.97
N GLY A 103 20.96 -1.21 -21.65
CA GLY A 103 20.75 0.04 -20.89
C GLY A 103 19.56 -0.01 -19.94
N GLU A 104 19.85 -0.05 -18.64
CA GLU A 104 18.96 -0.25 -17.47
C GLU A 104 18.37 -1.66 -17.28
N ALA A 105 18.96 -2.64 -17.95
CA ALA A 105 18.94 -3.99 -17.46
C ALA A 105 19.66 -4.04 -16.10
N ASP A 106 18.85 -4.28 -15.08
CA ASP A 106 18.97 -5.50 -14.30
C ASP A 106 19.69 -5.33 -12.95
N LEU A 107 18.88 -5.13 -11.92
CA LEU A 107 19.28 -5.35 -10.53
C LEU A 107 19.93 -6.74 -10.38
N ASN A 108 19.51 -7.76 -11.17
CA ASN A 108 20.17 -9.06 -11.19
C ASN A 108 21.54 -9.03 -11.87
N SER A 109 21.79 -8.13 -12.83
CA SER A 109 23.11 -7.95 -13.44
C SER A 109 24.06 -7.26 -12.47
N LYS A 110 23.57 -6.25 -11.73
CA LYS A 110 24.35 -5.65 -10.63
C LYS A 110 24.68 -6.69 -9.54
N LEU A 111 23.68 -7.47 -9.11
CA LEU A 111 23.84 -8.57 -8.17
C LEU A 111 24.79 -9.65 -8.69
N PHE A 112 24.76 -9.92 -9.99
CA PHE A 112 25.63 -10.87 -10.66
C PHE A 112 27.08 -10.38 -10.70
N PHE A 113 27.33 -9.10 -11.00
CA PHE A 113 28.68 -8.53 -10.92
C PHE A 113 29.21 -8.47 -9.47
N GLU A 114 28.36 -8.14 -8.49
CA GLU A 114 28.73 -8.23 -7.07
C GLU A 114 29.05 -9.67 -6.64
N TYR A 115 28.31 -10.67 -7.17
CA TYR A 115 28.61 -12.09 -6.99
C TYR A 115 29.96 -12.48 -7.59
N ILE A 116 30.24 -12.07 -8.84
CA ILE A 116 31.51 -12.37 -9.52
C ILE A 116 32.68 -11.73 -8.77
N GLN A 117 32.55 -10.48 -8.35
CA GLN A 117 33.56 -9.80 -7.53
C GLN A 117 33.80 -10.53 -6.21
N GLY A 118 32.74 -11.04 -5.57
CA GLY A 118 32.84 -11.83 -4.34
C GLY A 118 33.54 -13.19 -4.51
N GLN A 119 33.50 -13.77 -5.71
CA GLN A 119 34.27 -14.97 -6.06
C GLN A 119 35.75 -14.63 -6.30
N GLU A 120 36.03 -13.48 -6.91
CA GLU A 120 37.39 -13.03 -7.25
C GLU A 120 38.19 -12.56 -6.02
N ASP A 121 37.54 -11.86 -5.08
CA ASP A 121 38.18 -11.38 -3.84
C ASP A 121 38.11 -12.38 -2.67
N GLY A 122 37.39 -13.49 -2.87
CA GLY A 122 37.21 -14.57 -1.89
C GLY A 122 36.20 -14.26 -0.76
N SER A 123 35.45 -13.17 -0.84
CA SER A 123 34.43 -12.78 0.17
C SER A 123 33.14 -13.60 0.11
N PHE A 124 32.91 -14.35 -0.99
CA PHE A 124 31.85 -15.33 -1.11
C PHE A 124 32.29 -16.54 -1.95
N ALA A 125 32.06 -17.74 -1.42
CA ALA A 125 32.24 -19.00 -2.14
C ALA A 125 30.88 -19.73 -2.22
N GLY A 126 30.45 -20.09 -3.43
CA GLY A 126 29.15 -20.71 -3.67
C GLY A 126 28.57 -20.36 -5.04
N SER A 127 27.38 -20.87 -5.35
CA SER A 127 26.67 -20.56 -6.61
C SER A 127 25.96 -19.20 -6.53
N PHE A 128 25.61 -18.62 -7.68
CA PHE A 128 24.85 -17.36 -7.74
C PHE A 128 23.48 -17.46 -7.03
N ALA A 129 22.80 -18.60 -7.11
CA ALA A 129 21.57 -18.84 -6.35
C ALA A 129 21.79 -18.83 -4.82
N ALA A 130 22.92 -19.40 -4.36
CA ALA A 130 23.31 -19.33 -2.94
C ALA A 130 23.71 -17.91 -2.53
N TYR A 131 24.28 -17.11 -3.45
CA TYR A 131 24.57 -15.70 -3.24
C TYR A 131 23.29 -14.89 -3.05
N LEU A 132 22.29 -15.09 -3.90
CA LEU A 132 20.98 -14.44 -3.79
C LEU A 132 20.23 -14.86 -2.53
N GLN A 133 20.25 -16.14 -2.14
CA GLN A 133 19.70 -16.61 -0.86
C GLN A 133 20.42 -16.00 0.35
N ARG A 134 21.76 -15.89 0.31
CA ARG A 134 22.55 -15.20 1.34
C ARG A 134 22.17 -13.72 1.41
N ARG A 135 22.00 -13.04 0.28
CA ARG A 135 21.56 -11.64 0.23
C ARG A 135 20.12 -11.45 0.72
N ALA A 136 19.21 -12.35 0.36
CA ALA A 136 17.82 -12.37 0.85
C ALA A 136 17.73 -12.65 2.36
N SER A 137 18.63 -13.49 2.91
CA SER A 137 18.79 -13.67 4.36
C SER A 137 19.47 -12.49 5.06
N LEU A 138 20.16 -11.62 4.30
CA LEU A 138 20.73 -10.33 4.72
C LEU A 138 19.78 -9.15 4.44
N LEU A 139 18.53 -9.41 4.05
CA LEU A 139 17.45 -8.43 4.13
C LEU A 139 16.83 -8.42 5.55
N PRO A 140 17.55 -7.95 6.57
CA PRO A 140 16.97 -7.07 7.57
C PRO A 140 17.30 -5.61 7.21
N ASP A 141 16.27 -4.77 7.23
CA ASP A 141 16.34 -3.32 7.42
C ASP A 141 17.08 -2.44 6.40
N THR A 142 17.73 -2.95 5.35
CA THR A 142 18.56 -2.10 4.46
C THR A 142 17.96 -1.72 3.11
N LEU A 143 16.70 -2.08 2.82
CA LEU A 143 16.06 -1.62 1.58
C LEU A 143 15.56 -0.17 1.63
N PHE A 144 15.37 0.45 2.82
CA PHE A 144 14.95 1.87 2.94
C PHE A 144 15.34 2.48 4.31
N ILE A 145 16.58 2.32 4.77
CA ILE A 145 17.09 3.13 5.89
C ILE A 145 18.15 4.08 5.35
N ASP A 146 17.71 5.26 4.93
CA ASP A 146 18.51 6.45 5.20
C ASP A 146 18.25 6.81 6.67
N ALA A 147 19.19 6.45 7.53
CA ALA A 147 19.20 6.75 8.97
C ALA A 147 19.23 8.26 9.28
N GLU A 148 19.18 9.13 8.27
CA GLU A 148 19.12 10.58 8.42
C GLU A 148 17.71 11.13 8.63
N THR A 149 16.65 10.33 8.43
CA THR A 149 15.29 10.84 8.59
C THR A 149 14.95 11.19 10.03
N ASP A 150 15.52 10.59 11.07
CA ASP A 150 15.15 10.97 12.45
C ASP A 150 15.64 12.37 12.89
N LEU A 151 16.48 13.03 12.09
CA LEU A 151 17.06 14.36 12.40
C LEU A 151 16.31 15.54 11.76
N LEU A 152 15.46 15.30 10.75
CA LEU A 152 14.71 16.38 10.10
C LEU A 152 13.54 16.86 10.97
N PRO A 153 13.13 18.13 10.92
CA PRO A 153 11.96 18.60 11.67
C PRO A 153 10.68 17.93 11.17
N GLU A 154 9.65 17.86 12.02
CA GLU A 154 8.33 17.40 11.60
C GLU A 154 7.65 18.47 10.73
N GLU A 155 6.99 18.04 9.66
CA GLU A 155 6.20 18.93 8.81
C GLU A 155 4.84 19.19 9.45
N GLN A 156 4.43 20.46 9.46
CA GLN A 156 3.09 20.80 9.94
C GLN A 156 2.06 20.57 8.84
N PRO A 157 0.84 20.10 9.18
CA PRO A 157 -0.25 20.07 8.23
C PRO A 157 -0.46 21.44 7.59
N ILE A 158 -0.73 21.44 6.29
CA ILE A 158 -0.97 22.66 5.53
C ILE A 158 -2.47 22.80 5.36
N CYS A 159 -3.02 23.98 5.64
CA CYS A 159 -4.40 24.28 5.26
C CYS A 159 -4.47 24.27 3.74
N GLY A 160 -5.32 23.42 3.15
CA GLY A 160 -5.47 23.42 1.69
C GLY A 160 -5.94 24.78 1.18
N HIS A 161 -5.64 25.04 -0.09
CA HIS A 161 -5.76 26.39 -0.64
C HIS A 161 -7.22 26.78 -0.93
N PRO A 162 -7.59 28.07 -0.83
CA PRO A 162 -8.91 28.53 -1.27
C PRO A 162 -9.14 28.19 -2.74
N GLY A 163 -10.23 27.47 -3.05
CA GLY A 163 -10.56 27.04 -4.41
C GLY A 163 -9.86 25.77 -4.88
N GLU A 164 -9.11 25.09 -4.00
CA GLU A 164 -8.57 23.76 -4.26
C GLU A 164 -9.69 22.73 -4.38
N ASP A 165 -9.68 21.96 -5.47
CA ASP A 165 -10.59 20.84 -5.65
C ASP A 165 -10.08 19.64 -4.84
N ARG A 166 -10.81 19.31 -3.77
CA ARG A 166 -10.49 18.19 -2.89
C ARG A 166 -11.41 17.04 -3.19
N MET A 167 -10.86 15.97 -3.73
CA MET A 167 -11.57 14.71 -3.90
C MET A 167 -11.36 13.84 -2.66
N GLN A 168 -12.36 13.79 -1.78
CA GLN A 168 -12.29 12.93 -0.60
C GLN A 168 -12.15 11.46 -1.00
N ALA A 169 -11.23 10.74 -0.34
CA ALA A 169 -11.11 9.28 -0.46
C ALA A 169 -12.22 8.62 0.37
N HIS A 170 -13.44 8.77 -0.12
CA HIS A 170 -14.66 8.38 0.55
C HIS A 170 -15.62 7.71 -0.44
N VAL A 171 -16.46 6.80 0.05
CA VAL A 171 -17.43 6.03 -0.75
C VAL A 171 -18.36 6.90 -1.60
N SER A 172 -18.59 8.17 -1.25
CA SER A 172 -19.38 9.10 -2.08
C SER A 172 -18.72 9.44 -3.42
N ASN A 173 -17.40 9.34 -3.50
CA ASN A 173 -16.62 9.59 -4.70
C ASN A 173 -16.19 8.29 -5.39
N LEU A 174 -16.53 7.12 -4.82
CA LEU A 174 -16.26 5.83 -5.42
C LEU A 174 -17.10 5.63 -6.67
N GLN A 175 -16.46 5.47 -7.82
CA GLN A 175 -17.13 5.14 -9.07
C GLN A 175 -17.39 3.63 -9.12
N PRO A 176 -18.65 3.17 -9.07
CA PRO A 176 -18.96 1.75 -9.17
C PRO A 176 -18.76 1.25 -10.61
N GLY A 177 -18.52 -0.05 -10.76
CA GLY A 177 -18.56 -0.74 -12.05
C GLY A 177 -17.25 -0.77 -12.84
N HIS A 178 -16.16 -0.21 -12.31
CA HIS A 178 -14.84 -0.47 -12.88
C HIS A 178 -14.35 -1.86 -12.46
N GLU A 179 -13.97 -2.71 -13.42
CA GLU A 179 -13.71 -4.14 -13.14
C GLU A 179 -12.30 -4.42 -12.64
N TRP A 180 -11.35 -3.51 -12.88
CA TRP A 180 -9.91 -3.82 -12.81
C TRP A 180 -9.13 -3.05 -11.74
N CYS A 181 -9.71 -1.99 -11.20
CA CYS A 181 -9.11 -1.18 -10.14
C CYS A 181 -10.17 -0.27 -9.52
N THR A 182 -9.82 0.35 -8.40
CA THR A 182 -10.69 1.29 -7.69
C THR A 182 -10.52 2.69 -8.26
N VAL A 183 -11.64 3.28 -8.68
CA VAL A 183 -11.67 4.61 -9.29
C VAL A 183 -12.46 5.56 -8.39
N LEU A 184 -11.83 6.67 -8.03
CA LEU A 184 -12.49 7.80 -7.39
C LEU A 184 -12.76 8.89 -8.43
N ALA A 185 -13.94 9.48 -8.43
CA ALA A 185 -14.32 10.52 -9.38
C ALA A 185 -15.09 11.66 -8.70
N GLN A 186 -14.80 12.89 -9.14
CA GLN A 186 -15.48 14.12 -8.70
C GLN A 186 -15.44 15.14 -9.84
N GLY A 187 -16.61 15.57 -10.31
CA GLY A 187 -16.69 16.42 -11.50
C GLY A 187 -16.12 15.72 -12.73
N ASP A 188 -15.18 16.39 -13.41
CA ASP A 188 -14.49 15.86 -14.60
C ASP A 188 -13.15 15.17 -14.24
N GLU A 189 -12.78 15.09 -12.96
CA GLU A 189 -11.54 14.47 -12.50
C GLU A 189 -11.78 13.04 -12.02
N ALA A 190 -10.80 12.16 -12.29
CA ALA A 190 -10.78 10.79 -11.79
C ALA A 190 -9.38 10.41 -11.30
N ILE A 191 -9.33 9.56 -10.29
CA ILE A 191 -8.12 8.93 -9.74
C ILE A 191 -8.29 7.42 -9.84
N TRP A 192 -7.43 6.77 -10.62
CA TRP A 192 -7.45 5.32 -10.84
C TRP A 192 -6.42 4.61 -9.96
N GLY A 193 -6.68 3.34 -9.60
CA GLY A 193 -5.70 2.48 -8.93
C GLY A 193 -5.37 2.90 -7.49
N ALA A 194 -6.30 3.53 -6.78
CA ALA A 194 -6.04 4.08 -5.45
C ALA A 194 -5.91 3.02 -4.34
N GLU A 195 -6.37 1.80 -4.57
CA GLU A 195 -6.54 0.73 -3.58
C GLU A 195 -5.25 0.37 -2.81
N HIS A 196 -4.10 0.23 -3.48
CA HIS A 196 -2.86 -0.18 -2.80
C HIS A 196 -2.30 0.91 -1.90
N LEU A 197 -2.35 2.17 -2.36
CA LEU A 197 -1.98 3.34 -1.55
C LEU A 197 -2.91 3.45 -0.35
N LEU A 198 -4.22 3.39 -0.57
CA LEU A 198 -5.21 3.55 0.49
C LEU A 198 -5.15 2.40 1.52
N ALA A 199 -4.89 1.17 1.09
CA ALA A 199 -4.65 0.03 1.98
C ALA A 199 -3.43 0.27 2.87
N ALA A 200 -2.31 0.75 2.29
CA ALA A 200 -1.11 1.07 3.05
C ALA A 200 -1.36 2.20 4.06
N LEU A 201 -2.03 3.28 3.65
CA LEU A 201 -2.34 4.39 4.55
C LEU A 201 -3.23 3.94 5.71
N GLU A 202 -4.34 3.25 5.44
CA GLU A 202 -5.28 2.81 6.48
C GLU A 202 -4.64 1.80 7.44
N CYS A 203 -4.01 0.75 6.91
CA CYS A 203 -3.47 -0.34 7.72
C CYS A 203 -2.19 0.03 8.46
N CYS A 204 -1.47 1.06 8.01
CA CYS A 204 -0.32 1.63 8.73
C CYS A 204 -0.70 2.85 9.58
N GLY A 205 -1.99 3.17 9.77
CA GLY A 205 -2.42 4.18 10.75
C GLY A 205 -2.33 5.62 10.27
N VAL A 206 -2.43 5.90 8.98
CA VAL A 206 -2.56 7.26 8.43
C VAL A 206 -4.03 7.60 8.22
N ASP A 207 -4.59 8.35 9.17
CA ASP A 207 -6.01 8.72 9.18
C ASP A 207 -6.28 9.98 8.37
N ASN A 208 -5.34 10.92 8.44
CA ASN A 208 -5.44 12.20 7.76
C ASN A 208 -4.23 12.37 6.85
N ALA A 209 -4.47 12.52 5.56
CA ALA A 209 -3.42 12.80 4.58
C ALA A 209 -3.96 13.60 3.40
N ARG A 210 -3.15 14.56 2.98
CA ARG A 210 -3.30 15.23 1.69
C ARG A 210 -2.52 14.42 0.68
N ILE A 211 -3.17 13.96 -0.38
CA ILE A 211 -2.56 13.14 -1.43
C ILE A 211 -2.56 13.95 -2.71
N GLU A 212 -1.43 14.54 -3.05
CA GLU A 212 -1.26 15.27 -4.29
C GLU A 212 -0.87 14.32 -5.41
N ILE A 213 -1.47 14.49 -6.57
CA ILE A 213 -1.11 13.74 -7.77
C ILE A 213 -0.87 14.70 -8.94
N GLU A 214 0.30 14.58 -9.55
CA GLU A 214 0.75 15.35 -10.70
C GLU A 214 1.01 14.41 -11.89
N GLY A 215 0.70 14.85 -13.11
CA GLY A 215 0.89 14.05 -14.32
C GLY A 215 -0.34 13.20 -14.63
N GLY A 216 -0.15 11.90 -14.82
CA GLY A 216 -1.21 10.95 -15.15
C GLY A 216 -2.31 10.84 -14.09
N GLN A 217 -3.45 10.27 -14.47
CA GLN A 217 -4.65 10.17 -13.61
C GLN A 217 -4.70 8.90 -12.75
N GLU A 218 -3.65 8.09 -12.75
CA GLU A 218 -3.58 6.82 -12.04
C GLU A 218 -2.46 6.83 -11.00
N VAL A 219 -2.74 6.29 -9.82
CA VAL A 219 -1.72 6.11 -8.78
C VAL A 219 -0.67 5.10 -9.27
N PRO A 220 0.63 5.39 -9.14
CA PRO A 220 1.69 4.51 -9.65
C PRO A 220 1.61 3.09 -9.08
N ILE A 221 1.78 2.10 -9.95
CA ILE A 221 1.70 0.68 -9.57
C ILE A 221 2.94 0.20 -8.80
N ILE A 222 4.06 0.91 -8.92
CA ILE A 222 5.36 0.60 -8.30
C ILE A 222 5.85 -0.80 -8.68
N ASP A 223 5.60 -1.80 -7.84
CA ASP A 223 5.98 -3.20 -8.04
C ASP A 223 4.76 -4.12 -8.11
N GLY A 224 3.55 -3.54 -8.19
CA GLY A 224 2.25 -4.20 -8.15
C GLY A 224 1.76 -4.57 -6.76
N SER A 225 2.43 -4.13 -5.70
CA SER A 225 2.07 -4.37 -4.30
C SER A 225 1.94 -3.07 -3.51
N ALA A 226 1.44 -3.16 -2.28
CA ALA A 226 1.36 -2.02 -1.36
C ALA A 226 2.67 -1.77 -0.58
N LEU A 227 3.74 -2.54 -0.84
CA LEU A 227 4.96 -2.51 -0.03
C LEU A 227 5.70 -1.17 -0.11
N GLY A 228 5.81 -0.58 -1.30
CA GLY A 228 6.46 0.71 -1.48
C GLY A 228 5.81 1.79 -0.62
N TRP A 229 4.48 1.87 -0.66
CA TRP A 229 3.68 2.79 0.15
C TRP A 229 3.86 2.54 1.65
N ALA A 230 3.76 1.28 2.10
CA ALA A 230 3.90 0.94 3.52
C ALA A 230 5.33 1.19 4.05
N ALA A 231 6.35 1.02 3.20
CA ALA A 231 7.74 1.33 3.54
C ALA A 231 7.94 2.85 3.72
N GLU A 232 7.35 3.66 2.86
CA GLU A 232 7.40 5.12 2.99
C GLU A 232 6.72 5.61 4.27
N VAL A 233 5.53 5.08 4.61
CA VAL A 233 4.85 5.42 5.88
C VAL A 233 5.71 5.07 7.10
N GLN A 234 6.37 3.90 7.10
CA GLN A 234 7.29 3.52 8.16
C GLN A 234 8.50 4.47 8.23
N ARG A 235 9.08 4.81 7.08
CA ARG A 235 10.26 5.67 6.96
C ARG A 235 9.99 7.10 7.45
N THR A 236 8.81 7.65 7.14
CA THR A 236 8.40 8.98 7.60
C THR A 236 7.92 8.97 9.05
N GLY A 237 7.31 7.87 9.49
CA GLY A 237 6.70 7.74 10.80
C GLY A 237 5.37 8.51 10.94
N LEU A 238 4.70 8.29 12.06
CA LEU A 238 3.38 8.85 12.39
C LEU A 238 3.45 9.82 13.57
N LYS A 239 2.49 10.73 13.65
CA LYS A 239 2.24 11.56 14.82
C LYS A 239 0.75 11.73 15.04
N ALA A 240 0.36 11.99 16.30
CA ALA A 240 -0.97 12.50 16.60
C ALA A 240 -1.17 13.85 15.91
N VAL A 241 -2.41 14.14 15.52
CA VAL A 241 -2.74 15.42 14.89
C VAL A 241 -3.96 16.05 15.55
N ALA A 242 -3.94 17.38 15.60
CA ALA A 242 -5.03 18.20 16.12
C ALA A 242 -5.84 18.83 14.97
N THR A 243 -7.02 19.33 15.29
CA THR A 243 -7.85 20.09 14.34
C THR A 243 -7.19 21.43 14.01
N ALA A 244 -7.37 21.93 12.78
CA ALA A 244 -6.87 23.23 12.36
C ALA A 244 -7.25 24.34 13.34
N GLY A 245 -6.28 25.15 13.77
CA GLY A 245 -6.48 26.24 14.72
C GLY A 245 -6.56 25.83 16.19
N VAL A 246 -6.45 24.54 16.52
CA VAL A 246 -6.42 24.01 17.90
C VAL A 246 -5.07 23.34 18.16
N SER A 247 -4.28 23.85 19.10
CA SER A 247 -3.01 23.22 19.50
C SER A 247 -3.25 22.15 20.58
N ASP A 248 -2.45 21.07 20.54
CA ASP A 248 -2.30 20.07 21.60
C ASP A 248 -3.53 19.20 21.94
N ALA A 249 -4.57 19.21 21.12
CA ALA A 249 -5.72 18.31 21.29
C ALA A 249 -5.55 17.00 20.52
N VAL A 250 -5.41 15.89 21.24
CA VAL A 250 -5.49 14.54 20.65
C VAL A 250 -6.95 14.24 20.32
N VAL A 251 -7.25 14.06 19.03
CA VAL A 251 -8.61 13.75 18.56
C VAL A 251 -8.81 12.24 18.54
N SER A 252 -9.86 11.72 19.17
CA SER A 252 -10.13 10.28 19.18
C SER A 252 -10.57 9.78 17.80
N LYS A 253 -10.25 8.50 17.53
CA LYS A 253 -10.62 7.82 16.30
C LYS A 253 -11.90 7.02 16.50
N HIS A 254 -12.88 7.20 15.63
CA HIS A 254 -14.11 6.39 15.65
C HIS A 254 -13.89 5.08 14.87
N VAL A 255 -14.41 3.97 15.39
CA VAL A 255 -14.43 2.67 14.70
C VAL A 255 -15.87 2.29 14.39
N HIS A 256 -16.16 2.05 13.12
CA HIS A 256 -17.48 1.63 12.67
C HIS A 256 -17.78 0.19 13.12
N SER A 257 -19.03 -0.10 13.49
CA SER A 257 -19.49 -1.46 13.77
C SER A 257 -20.98 -1.60 13.46
N LEU A 258 -21.36 -2.76 12.93
CA LEU A 258 -22.75 -3.16 12.72
C LEU A 258 -23.06 -4.38 13.58
N GLN A 259 -24.34 -4.55 13.92
CA GLN A 259 -24.82 -5.72 14.65
C GLN A 259 -25.56 -6.71 13.73
N THR A 260 -25.65 -6.37 12.45
CA THR A 260 -26.36 -7.13 11.42
C THR A 260 -25.37 -7.53 10.34
N GLU A 261 -25.66 -8.66 9.69
CA GLU A 261 -24.96 -9.09 8.49
C GLU A 261 -25.26 -8.16 7.31
N VAL A 262 -24.25 -7.94 6.46
CA VAL A 262 -24.42 -7.31 5.15
C VAL A 262 -23.75 -8.20 4.11
N THR A 263 -24.47 -8.61 3.07
CA THR A 263 -23.96 -9.52 2.05
C THR A 263 -24.28 -8.99 0.66
N VAL A 264 -23.27 -8.97 -0.22
CA VAL A 264 -23.43 -8.80 -1.67
C VAL A 264 -22.95 -10.06 -2.39
N ARG A 265 -23.56 -10.37 -3.54
CA ARG A 265 -23.31 -11.59 -4.30
C ARG A 265 -23.39 -11.33 -5.79
N ASP A 266 -22.51 -11.99 -6.54
CA ASP A 266 -22.58 -12.09 -7.99
C ASP A 266 -22.17 -13.51 -8.44
N GLY A 267 -23.15 -14.29 -8.92
CA GLY A 267 -22.95 -15.71 -9.20
C GLY A 267 -22.48 -16.47 -7.95
N GLU A 268 -21.29 -17.08 -8.04
CA GLU A 268 -20.64 -17.77 -6.91
C GLU A 268 -19.78 -16.83 -6.04
N ALA A 269 -19.43 -15.65 -6.55
CA ALA A 269 -18.67 -14.65 -5.81
C ALA A 269 -19.55 -13.97 -4.76
N PHE A 270 -18.96 -13.67 -3.60
CA PHE A 270 -19.66 -12.98 -2.53
C PHE A 270 -18.71 -12.20 -1.63
N ILE A 271 -19.26 -11.19 -0.96
CA ILE A 271 -18.62 -10.51 0.17
C ILE A 271 -19.66 -10.35 1.27
N THR A 272 -19.33 -10.84 2.47
CA THR A 272 -20.21 -10.82 3.64
C THR A 272 -19.50 -10.17 4.83
N TYR A 273 -20.12 -9.16 5.42
CA TYR A 273 -19.78 -8.64 6.75
C TYR A 273 -20.52 -9.42 7.83
N LEU A 274 -19.79 -9.89 8.83
CA LEU A 274 -20.32 -10.48 10.07
C LEU A 274 -19.88 -9.63 11.27
N PRO A 275 -20.78 -9.33 12.23
CA PRO A 275 -20.38 -8.65 13.47
C PRO A 275 -19.27 -9.41 14.23
N ALA A 276 -18.20 -8.72 14.57
CA ALA A 276 -17.05 -9.24 15.32
C ALA A 276 -16.37 -8.08 16.09
N PRO A 277 -15.62 -8.36 17.16
CA PRO A 277 -15.05 -7.30 18.01
C PRO A 277 -13.93 -6.49 17.36
N CYS A 278 -13.24 -7.06 16.37
CA CYS A 278 -12.12 -6.44 15.67
C CYS A 278 -12.25 -6.62 14.15
N ALA A 279 -11.49 -5.82 13.39
CA ALA A 279 -11.47 -5.94 11.93
C ALA A 279 -10.68 -7.19 11.53
N ARG A 280 -11.36 -8.12 10.86
CA ARG A 280 -10.81 -9.37 10.32
C ARG A 280 -11.29 -9.53 8.89
N VAL A 281 -10.39 -9.89 7.98
CA VAL A 281 -10.70 -10.08 6.56
C VAL A 281 -10.23 -11.47 6.12
N SER A 282 -11.13 -12.28 5.57
CA SER A 282 -10.84 -13.59 5.00
C SER A 282 -11.23 -13.60 3.53
N VAL A 283 -10.28 -13.84 2.64
CA VAL A 283 -10.54 -13.91 1.20
C VAL A 283 -10.15 -15.28 0.67
N GLY A 284 -11.05 -15.86 -0.11
CA GLY A 284 -10.81 -17.06 -0.90
C GLY A 284 -10.83 -16.75 -2.39
N ILE A 285 -9.96 -17.40 -3.14
CA ILE A 285 -9.96 -17.37 -4.61
C ILE A 285 -9.87 -18.80 -5.14
N ASP A 286 -10.48 -19.04 -6.30
CA ASP A 286 -10.34 -20.27 -7.07
C ASP A 286 -9.97 -19.93 -8.51
N CYS A 287 -8.73 -20.22 -8.87
CA CYS A 287 -8.19 -20.08 -10.22
C CYS A 287 -7.88 -21.45 -10.85
N THR A 288 -8.39 -22.56 -10.31
CA THR A 288 -8.01 -23.91 -10.77
C THR A 288 -8.32 -24.18 -12.24
N VAL A 289 -9.33 -23.50 -12.80
CA VAL A 289 -9.70 -23.62 -14.22
C VAL A 289 -8.88 -22.68 -15.10
N SER A 290 -8.66 -21.43 -14.67
CA SER A 290 -8.01 -20.39 -15.48
C SER A 290 -6.49 -20.41 -15.36
N ALA A 291 -5.96 -20.64 -14.16
CA ALA A 291 -4.53 -20.74 -13.84
C ALA A 291 -4.29 -21.76 -12.71
N PRO A 292 -4.22 -23.07 -13.02
CA PRO A 292 -3.87 -24.13 -12.06
C PRO A 292 -2.68 -23.82 -11.14
N VAL A 293 -1.66 -23.09 -11.63
CA VAL A 293 -0.50 -22.66 -10.83
C VAL A 293 -0.87 -21.76 -9.64
N ILE A 294 -1.91 -20.93 -9.80
CA ILE A 294 -2.47 -20.10 -8.72
C ILE A 294 -3.35 -20.97 -7.84
N GLY A 295 -4.19 -21.81 -8.47
CA GLY A 295 -5.01 -22.81 -7.78
C GLY A 295 -6.05 -22.20 -6.85
N ARG A 296 -6.32 -22.90 -5.74
CA ARG A 296 -7.24 -22.45 -4.68
C ARG A 296 -6.44 -21.89 -3.52
N GLN A 297 -6.75 -20.68 -3.12
CA GLN A 297 -6.06 -20.01 -2.03
C GLN A 297 -7.07 -19.40 -1.06
N TRP A 298 -6.72 -19.41 0.21
CA TRP A 298 -7.43 -18.68 1.26
C TRP A 298 -6.40 -17.97 2.11
N PHE A 299 -6.66 -16.70 2.39
CA PHE A 299 -5.88 -15.93 3.36
C PHE A 299 -6.80 -15.25 4.36
N THR A 300 -6.35 -15.12 5.60
CA THR A 300 -7.07 -14.39 6.64
C THR A 300 -6.11 -13.46 7.35
N TRP A 301 -6.50 -12.19 7.43
CA TRP A 301 -5.79 -11.16 8.16
C TRP A 301 -6.65 -10.63 9.31
N ASN A 302 -6.00 -10.31 10.43
CA ASN A 302 -6.62 -9.72 11.61
C ASN A 302 -5.83 -8.49 12.01
N SER A 303 -6.50 -7.35 12.11
CA SER A 303 -5.89 -6.06 12.43
C SER A 303 -5.24 -6.00 13.82
N GLU A 304 -5.65 -6.85 14.76
CA GLU A 304 -5.10 -6.89 16.13
C GLU A 304 -4.03 -7.97 16.32
N ASP A 305 -3.89 -8.90 15.38
CA ASP A 305 -2.90 -9.98 15.48
C ASP A 305 -1.61 -9.60 14.75
N VAL A 306 -0.76 -8.82 15.42
CA VAL A 306 0.59 -8.49 14.91
C VAL A 306 1.56 -9.67 14.96
N GLY A 307 1.20 -10.75 15.65
CA GLY A 307 2.02 -11.95 15.80
C GLY A 307 3.38 -11.72 16.46
N SER A 308 4.15 -12.81 16.59
CA SER A 308 5.54 -12.71 17.08
C SER A 308 6.42 -11.97 16.07
N HIS A 309 7.22 -11.01 16.55
CA HIS A 309 8.13 -10.20 15.73
C HIS A 309 7.43 -9.39 14.62
N GLY A 310 6.15 -9.04 14.78
CA GLY A 310 5.42 -8.19 13.83
C GLY A 310 5.03 -8.88 12.51
N LYS A 311 5.11 -10.21 12.44
CA LYS A 311 4.82 -10.96 11.20
C LYS A 311 3.37 -10.86 10.73
N GLY A 312 2.43 -10.57 11.62
CA GLY A 312 1.01 -10.37 11.29
C GLY A 312 0.68 -8.94 10.87
N HIS A 313 1.61 -8.00 11.06
CA HIS A 313 1.43 -6.62 10.64
C HIS A 313 1.27 -6.50 9.12
N PHE A 314 0.39 -5.60 8.65
CA PHE A 314 0.07 -5.39 7.23
C PHE A 314 1.32 -5.31 6.34
N ARG A 315 2.29 -4.46 6.71
CA ARG A 315 3.54 -4.27 5.97
C ARG A 315 4.30 -5.58 5.68
N VAL A 316 4.22 -6.57 6.58
CA VAL A 316 4.95 -7.84 6.46
C VAL A 316 4.07 -8.93 5.87
N ALA A 317 2.82 -9.03 6.33
CA ALA A 317 1.92 -10.11 5.98
C ALA A 317 1.23 -9.92 4.63
N LEU A 318 0.96 -8.68 4.22
CA LEU A 318 0.06 -8.39 3.10
C LEU A 318 0.70 -7.48 2.06
N ALA A 319 1.31 -6.39 2.50
CA ALA A 319 1.82 -5.34 1.61
C ALA A 319 2.75 -5.86 0.48
N PRO A 320 3.58 -6.91 0.65
CA PRO A 320 4.40 -7.42 -0.44
C PRO A 320 3.65 -8.22 -1.51
N ALA A 321 2.38 -8.60 -1.30
CA ALA A 321 1.63 -9.43 -2.24
C ALA A 321 1.26 -8.63 -3.49
N ARG A 322 1.67 -9.13 -4.67
CA ARG A 322 1.46 -8.41 -5.93
C ARG A 322 0.17 -8.78 -6.64
N THR A 323 -0.27 -7.85 -7.48
CA THR A 323 -1.38 -8.07 -8.40
C THR A 323 -1.08 -9.22 -9.36
N TRP A 324 -2.13 -9.80 -9.93
CA TRP A 324 -1.99 -11.05 -10.66
C TRP A 324 -3.04 -11.20 -11.78
N TYR A 325 -2.66 -11.98 -12.80
CA TYR A 325 -3.51 -12.36 -13.92
C TYR A 325 -3.43 -13.87 -14.15
N THR A 326 -4.50 -14.42 -14.72
CA THR A 326 -4.67 -15.86 -14.89
C THR A 326 -4.23 -16.40 -16.25
N SER A 327 -3.88 -15.53 -17.20
CA SER A 327 -3.29 -15.94 -18.47
C SER A 327 -2.58 -14.79 -19.18
N VAL A 328 -1.59 -15.13 -20.01
CA VAL A 328 -1.00 -14.17 -20.96
C VAL A 328 -2.05 -13.65 -21.93
N GLN A 329 -2.99 -14.50 -22.35
CA GLN A 329 -4.06 -14.11 -23.27
C GLN A 329 -4.98 -13.05 -22.67
N SER A 330 -5.40 -13.19 -21.40
CA SER A 330 -6.22 -12.18 -20.72
C SER A 330 -5.49 -10.85 -20.61
N VAL A 331 -4.18 -10.90 -20.32
CA VAL A 331 -3.33 -9.69 -20.31
C VAL A 331 -3.30 -9.03 -21.69
N GLN A 332 -3.05 -9.79 -22.75
CA GLN A 332 -3.03 -9.27 -24.13
C GLN A 332 -4.38 -8.69 -24.56
N SER A 333 -5.50 -9.30 -24.17
CA SER A 333 -6.84 -8.78 -24.43
C SER A 333 -7.05 -7.43 -23.73
N LEU A 334 -6.69 -7.32 -22.45
CA LEU A 334 -6.79 -6.05 -21.70
C LEU A 334 -5.91 -4.97 -22.33
N MET A 335 -4.71 -5.32 -22.78
CA MET A 335 -3.83 -4.41 -23.52
C MET A 335 -4.46 -3.93 -24.85
N ALA A 336 -5.16 -4.81 -25.56
CA ALA A 336 -5.86 -4.45 -26.79
C ALA A 336 -7.08 -3.55 -26.53
N GLU A 337 -7.68 -3.63 -25.34
CA GLU A 337 -8.79 -2.79 -24.88
C GLU A 337 -8.34 -1.45 -24.28
N GLY A 338 -7.03 -1.18 -24.25
CA GLY A 338 -6.47 0.07 -23.73
C GLY A 338 -6.20 0.08 -22.23
N LEU A 339 -6.25 -1.08 -21.56
CA LEU A 339 -5.81 -1.27 -20.18
C LEU A 339 -4.38 -1.85 -20.15
N LEU A 340 -3.77 -1.95 -18.96
CA LEU A 340 -2.41 -2.49 -18.77
C LEU A 340 -1.33 -1.85 -19.65
N GLN A 341 -1.52 -0.58 -20.04
CA GLN A 341 -0.60 0.12 -20.94
C GLN A 341 0.76 0.43 -20.29
N GLY A 342 0.85 0.33 -18.96
CA GLY A 342 2.10 0.49 -18.21
C GLY A 342 3.06 -0.69 -18.34
N GLY A 343 2.60 -1.85 -18.82
CA GLY A 343 3.38 -3.08 -18.86
C GLY A 343 3.21 -3.90 -17.56
N PRO A 344 2.47 -5.01 -17.57
CA PRO A 344 2.17 -5.76 -16.35
C PRO A 344 3.28 -6.74 -15.93
N ASP A 345 4.29 -6.99 -16.76
CA ASP A 345 5.32 -8.00 -16.51
C ASP A 345 6.22 -7.71 -15.30
N TYR A 346 6.53 -6.45 -15.01
CA TYR A 346 7.36 -6.10 -13.86
C TYR A 346 6.57 -5.96 -12.55
N ALA A 347 5.26 -5.80 -12.63
CA ALA A 347 4.39 -5.51 -11.49
C ALA A 347 3.46 -6.69 -11.13
N SER A 348 3.14 -7.56 -12.08
CA SER A 348 2.06 -8.52 -11.93
C SER A 348 2.55 -9.96 -12.05
N LEU A 349 2.04 -10.83 -11.19
CA LEU A 349 2.19 -12.27 -11.35
C LEU A 349 1.27 -12.77 -12.47
N ILE A 350 1.82 -13.43 -13.47
CA ILE A 350 1.02 -13.97 -14.57
C ILE A 350 1.09 -15.49 -14.51
N GLY A 351 -0.02 -16.13 -14.16
CA GLY A 351 -0.17 -17.57 -14.32
C GLY A 351 -0.49 -17.92 -15.77
N ASP A 352 0.04 -19.03 -16.27
CA ASP A 352 -0.30 -19.59 -17.58
C ASP A 352 -0.38 -21.12 -17.46
N GLY A 353 -1.59 -21.64 -17.28
CA GLY A 353 -1.79 -23.05 -17.00
C GLY A 353 -1.14 -23.48 -15.67
N ASN A 354 -0.17 -24.40 -15.74
CA ASN A 354 0.51 -24.97 -14.57
C ASN A 354 1.77 -24.21 -14.15
N ASP A 355 2.16 -23.17 -14.90
CA ASP A 355 3.41 -22.45 -14.70
C ASP A 355 3.17 -20.95 -14.49
N TRP A 356 4.09 -20.31 -13.78
CA TRP A 356 4.19 -18.85 -13.73
C TRP A 356 5.01 -18.37 -14.92
N LEU A 357 4.64 -17.24 -15.52
CA LEU A 357 5.45 -16.59 -16.56
C LEU A 357 6.86 -16.24 -16.03
N ASP A 358 6.92 -15.70 -14.81
CA ASP A 358 8.15 -15.56 -14.04
C ASP A 358 7.91 -16.04 -12.59
N SER A 359 8.42 -17.22 -12.27
CA SER A 359 8.31 -17.79 -10.91
C SER A 359 9.24 -17.12 -9.89
N SER A 360 10.31 -16.44 -10.34
CA SER A 360 11.25 -15.74 -9.45
C SER A 360 10.61 -14.52 -8.80
N MET A 361 9.56 -14.00 -9.43
CA MET A 361 8.76 -12.94 -8.88
C MET A 361 8.08 -13.42 -7.59
N VAL A 362 7.42 -14.59 -7.55
CA VAL A 362 6.51 -15.03 -6.48
C VAL A 362 7.14 -14.92 -5.07
N ARG A 363 6.49 -14.15 -4.20
CA ARG A 363 6.87 -13.86 -2.80
C ARG A 363 6.14 -14.75 -1.80
N PHE A 364 4.88 -15.11 -2.09
CA PHE A 364 4.08 -16.01 -1.24
C PHE A 364 3.56 -17.20 -2.05
N PRO A 365 4.36 -18.27 -2.20
CA PRO A 365 4.07 -19.37 -3.12
C PRO A 365 2.74 -20.10 -2.90
N SER A 366 2.14 -19.99 -1.72
CA SER A 366 0.91 -20.70 -1.36
C SER A 366 -0.36 -19.84 -1.38
N ASP A 367 -0.23 -18.52 -1.30
CA ASP A 367 -1.37 -17.64 -1.01
C ASP A 367 -1.19 -16.18 -1.46
N GLU A 368 -0.24 -15.85 -2.35
CA GLU A 368 0.01 -14.45 -2.79
C GLU A 368 -1.22 -13.80 -3.42
N ALA A 369 -1.96 -14.52 -4.24
CA ALA A 369 -3.12 -13.97 -4.92
C ALA A 369 -4.30 -13.74 -3.95
N ALA A 370 -4.49 -14.62 -2.95
CA ALA A 370 -5.44 -14.38 -1.86
C ALA A 370 -5.01 -13.22 -0.95
N ARG A 371 -3.71 -13.08 -0.65
CA ARG A 371 -3.19 -11.92 0.11
C ARG A 371 -3.40 -10.61 -0.64
N HIS A 372 -3.14 -10.59 -1.94
CA HIS A 372 -3.36 -9.39 -2.74
C HIS A 372 -4.84 -9.00 -2.78
N ALA A 373 -5.74 -9.97 -2.95
CA ALA A 373 -7.17 -9.69 -2.88
C ALA A 373 -7.63 -9.17 -1.49
N VAL A 374 -6.92 -9.52 -0.41
CA VAL A 374 -7.10 -8.87 0.90
C VAL A 374 -6.60 -7.43 0.88
N VAL A 375 -5.45 -7.13 0.25
CA VAL A 375 -4.93 -5.76 0.09
C VAL A 375 -5.93 -4.88 -0.65
N ASP A 376 -6.45 -5.33 -1.79
CA ASP A 376 -7.44 -4.59 -2.58
C ASP A 376 -8.68 -4.26 -1.74
N LEU A 377 -9.25 -5.28 -1.07
CA LEU A 377 -10.43 -5.12 -0.23
C LEU A 377 -10.18 -4.20 0.98
N LEU A 378 -8.98 -4.22 1.57
CA LEU A 378 -8.61 -3.27 2.63
C LEU A 378 -8.53 -1.83 2.10
N GLY A 379 -8.03 -1.65 0.87
CA GLY A 379 -8.02 -0.37 0.17
C GLY A 379 -9.42 0.19 -0.02
N ASP A 380 -10.34 -0.65 -0.51
CA ASP A 380 -11.73 -0.27 -0.74
C ASP A 380 -12.50 0.02 0.56
N LEU A 381 -12.32 -0.83 1.58
CA LEU A 381 -12.91 -0.61 2.90
C LEU A 381 -12.41 0.68 3.55
N SER A 382 -11.20 1.13 3.22
CA SER A 382 -10.68 2.40 3.74
C SER A 382 -11.55 3.60 3.35
N LEU A 383 -12.35 3.50 2.27
CA LEU A 383 -13.26 4.54 1.79
C LEU A 383 -14.48 4.75 2.70
N LEU A 384 -14.70 3.87 3.68
CA LEU A 384 -15.71 4.04 4.73
C LEU A 384 -15.26 5.01 5.83
N ALA A 385 -14.02 5.51 5.76
CA ALA A 385 -13.51 6.46 6.75
C ALA A 385 -14.37 7.74 6.75
N SER A 386 -15.14 7.93 7.83
CA SER A 386 -15.77 9.21 8.13
C SER A 386 -14.72 10.17 8.70
N PRO A 387 -14.67 11.46 8.33
CA PRO A 387 -13.41 12.21 8.27
C PRO A 387 -12.50 12.06 9.50
N GLY A 388 -11.37 11.36 9.30
CA GLY A 388 -10.34 11.05 10.31
C GLY A 388 -10.59 9.82 11.20
N GLY A 389 -11.72 9.12 11.04
CA GLY A 389 -12.02 7.84 11.68
C GLY A 389 -11.37 6.64 10.99
N ARG A 390 -11.50 5.44 11.59
CA ARG A 390 -11.06 4.18 10.96
C ARG A 390 -11.99 3.85 9.80
N GLY A 391 -11.44 3.58 8.61
CA GLY A 391 -12.23 3.04 7.51
C GLY A 391 -12.62 1.59 7.77
N LEU A 392 -11.71 0.79 8.33
CA LEU A 392 -11.97 -0.62 8.63
C LEU A 392 -12.99 -0.78 9.77
N PRO A 393 -14.19 -1.36 9.51
CA PRO A 393 -15.17 -1.61 10.54
C PRO A 393 -14.74 -2.79 11.43
N ALA A 394 -15.09 -2.74 12.72
CA ALA A 394 -15.00 -3.90 13.60
C ALA A 394 -16.00 -4.95 13.12
N GLY A 395 -15.50 -6.10 12.68
CA GLY A 395 -16.28 -7.12 11.99
C GLY A 395 -15.39 -8.11 11.25
N HIS A 396 -15.95 -9.28 10.97
CA HIS A 396 -15.31 -10.29 10.12
C HIS A 396 -15.92 -10.21 8.72
N ILE A 397 -15.12 -9.76 7.77
CA ILE A 397 -15.48 -9.74 6.36
C ILE A 397 -14.95 -11.01 5.71
N VAL A 398 -15.85 -11.79 5.12
CA VAL A 398 -15.55 -13.04 4.40
C VAL A 398 -15.92 -12.84 2.94
N ALA A 399 -14.96 -13.06 2.05
CA ALA A 399 -15.14 -12.91 0.62
C ALA A 399 -14.65 -14.13 -0.15
N PHE A 400 -15.31 -14.43 -1.26
CA PHE A 400 -14.88 -15.43 -2.24
C PHE A 400 -14.95 -14.82 -3.64
N GLN A 401 -13.84 -14.89 -4.38
CA GLN A 401 -13.65 -14.22 -5.68
C GLN A 401 -14.09 -12.74 -5.70
N PRO A 402 -13.62 -11.88 -4.77
CA PRO A 402 -14.07 -10.49 -4.71
C PRO A 402 -13.44 -9.63 -5.82
N THR A 403 -14.15 -9.44 -6.93
CA THR A 403 -13.74 -8.49 -7.99
C THR A 403 -13.87 -7.04 -7.50
N HIS A 404 -13.12 -6.10 -8.08
CA HIS A 404 -13.23 -4.66 -7.71
C HIS A 404 -14.67 -4.15 -7.80
N ARG A 405 -15.42 -4.56 -8.82
CA ARG A 405 -16.85 -4.23 -8.92
C ARG A 405 -17.65 -4.70 -7.70
N LEU A 406 -17.48 -5.97 -7.30
CA LEU A 406 -18.19 -6.52 -6.14
C LEU A 406 -17.72 -5.88 -4.82
N GLN A 407 -16.44 -5.53 -4.71
CA GLN A 407 -15.90 -4.79 -3.56
C GLN A 407 -16.52 -3.40 -3.45
N ALA A 408 -16.64 -2.66 -4.56
CA ALA A 408 -17.29 -1.36 -4.58
C ALA A 408 -18.78 -1.44 -4.20
N GLU A 409 -19.51 -2.41 -4.76
CA GLU A 409 -20.91 -2.69 -4.38
C GLU A 409 -21.03 -3.00 -2.88
N PHE A 410 -20.11 -3.79 -2.33
CA PHE A 410 -20.08 -4.11 -0.90
C PHE A 410 -19.84 -2.90 -0.02
N VAL A 411 -18.84 -2.07 -0.37
CA VAL A 411 -18.51 -0.85 0.39
C VAL A 411 -19.70 0.12 0.40
N GLN A 412 -20.40 0.27 -0.74
CA GLN A 412 -21.63 1.07 -0.80
C GLN A 412 -22.74 0.50 0.07
N ALA A 413 -23.00 -0.82 -0.01
CA ALA A 413 -24.01 -1.48 0.82
C ALA A 413 -23.69 -1.36 2.31
N LEU A 414 -22.42 -1.49 2.69
CA LEU A 414 -21.96 -1.38 4.07
C LEU A 414 -22.08 0.05 4.59
N GLN A 415 -21.76 1.05 3.76
CA GLN A 415 -21.98 2.46 4.09
C GLN A 415 -23.47 2.74 4.37
N MET A 416 -24.37 2.27 3.51
CA MET A 416 -25.82 2.46 3.70
C MET A 416 -26.28 1.90 5.05
N ALA A 417 -25.87 0.67 5.38
CA ALA A 417 -26.19 0.06 6.67
C ALA A 417 -25.61 0.83 7.87
N LEU A 418 -24.40 1.41 7.73
CA LEU A 418 -23.77 2.24 8.76
C LEU A 418 -24.47 3.58 8.98
N VAL A 419 -25.05 4.17 7.93
CA VAL A 419 -25.83 5.42 8.01
C VAL A 419 -27.22 5.17 8.58
N ASP A 420 -27.90 4.09 8.15
CA ASP A 420 -29.24 3.75 8.64
C ASP A 420 -29.25 3.49 10.16
N LYS A 421 -28.18 2.92 10.72
CA LYS A 421 -28.02 2.75 12.18
C LYS A 421 -28.00 4.08 12.96
N LYS A 422 -27.56 5.18 12.33
CA LYS A 422 -27.45 6.51 12.97
C LYS A 422 -28.75 7.32 12.89
N SER A 423 -29.71 6.87 12.08
CA SER A 423 -31.02 7.50 11.86
C SER A 423 -32.05 6.93 12.83
#